data_AF-Q6MZ37-F1
#
_entry.id   AF-Q6MZ37-F1
#
_cell.length_a   1.000
_cell.length_b   1.000
_cell.length_c   1.000
_cell.angle_alpha   90.00
_cell.angle_beta   90.00
_cell.angle_gamma   90.00
#
_symmetry.space_group_name_H-M   'P 1'
#
loop_
_entity.id
_entity.type
_entity.pdbx_description
1 polymer ?
#
loop_
_entity_poly.entity_id
_entity_poly.type
_entity_poly.pdbx_seq_one_letter_code
_entity_poly.pdbx_strand_id
1 'polypeptide(L)'
;MSVVLHPPHVPEAAGPPPVSPPPQLLRGVRPGRGIVWGSAAALLAAAVALVIAAMGWVAPSGGAVSTVVVPWSPPSPSAAEVAAARTQACKLWGITASAMDDASNLVAHTPGDWNAPDMQEALANEARVIAVEGAYLRRALPDHTPAAIRSGIEDYLAASFDMENATTHRQGTSRNAAIDRANAAEDRVNAACR
;
A
#
# COMPACT_ATOMS: atom_id res chain seq x y z
N MET A 1 5.16 36.21 -20.04
CA MET A 1 4.68 34.82 -20.23
C MET A 1 3.78 34.50 -19.05
N SER A 2 2.47 34.43 -19.26
CA SER A 2 1.49 34.22 -18.18
C SER A 2 1.17 32.73 -18.08
N VAL A 3 1.30 32.16 -16.89
CA VAL A 3 0.94 30.76 -16.59
C VAL A 3 -0.52 30.73 -16.14
N VAL A 4 -1.34 29.97 -16.86
CA VAL A 4 -2.74 29.69 -16.49
C VAL A 4 -2.75 28.48 -15.54
N LEU A 5 -3.21 28.68 -14.31
CA LEU A 5 -3.40 27.63 -13.31
C LEU A 5 -4.75 26.93 -13.55
N HIS A 6 -4.74 25.61 -13.74
CA HIS A 6 -5.94 24.77 -13.70
C HIS A 6 -6.33 24.43 -12.25
N PRO A 7 -7.62 24.39 -11.91
CA PRO A 7 -8.08 23.96 -10.58
C PRO A 7 -7.98 22.43 -10.42
N PRO A 8 -7.81 21.94 -9.18
CA PRO A 8 -7.74 20.51 -8.89
C PRO A 8 -9.13 19.84 -8.95
N HIS A 9 -9.17 18.61 -9.49
CA HIS A 9 -10.34 17.73 -9.46
C HIS A 9 -10.62 17.25 -8.02
N VAL A 10 -11.87 17.41 -7.58
CA VAL A 10 -12.40 16.81 -6.35
C VAL A 10 -13.05 15.47 -6.69
N PRO A 11 -12.69 14.35 -6.02
CA PRO A 11 -13.38 13.08 -6.23
C PRO A 11 -14.76 13.09 -5.56
N GLU A 12 -15.75 12.62 -6.32
CA GLU A 12 -17.16 12.52 -5.96
C GLU A 12 -17.39 11.46 -4.88
N ALA A 13 -18.11 11.82 -3.82
CA ALA A 13 -18.44 10.93 -2.71
C ALA A 13 -19.48 9.88 -3.15
N ALA A 14 -19.20 8.61 -2.87
CA ALA A 14 -20.11 7.50 -3.12
C ALA A 14 -21.42 7.66 -2.31
N GLY A 15 -22.56 7.68 -3.01
CA GLY A 15 -23.89 7.73 -2.40
C GLY A 15 -24.26 6.46 -1.62
N PRO A 16 -25.26 6.53 -0.73
CA PRO A 16 -25.66 5.40 0.11
C PRO A 16 -26.36 4.29 -0.70
N PRO A 17 -26.27 3.02 -0.25
CA PRO A 17 -26.85 1.88 -0.96
C PRO A 17 -28.40 1.88 -0.89
N PRO A 18 -29.08 1.29 -1.90
CA PRO A 18 -30.53 1.24 -1.95
C PRO A 18 -31.14 0.30 -0.89
N VAL A 19 -32.25 0.76 -0.31
CA VAL A 19 -33.07 0.05 0.68
C VAL A 19 -33.88 -1.05 -0.01
N SER A 20 -33.86 -2.26 0.54
CA SER A 20 -34.64 -3.41 0.05
C SER A 20 -36.14 -3.30 0.40
N PRO A 21 -37.07 -3.73 -0.47
CA PRO A 21 -38.50 -3.74 -0.16
C PRO A 21 -38.92 -4.94 0.74
N PRO A 22 -39.99 -4.81 1.55
CA PRO A 22 -40.50 -5.85 2.45
C PRO A 22 -41.30 -6.97 1.74
N PRO A 23 -41.59 -8.10 2.43
CA PRO A 23 -41.86 -9.40 1.81
C PRO A 23 -43.30 -9.56 1.29
N GLN A 24 -43.43 -10.27 0.16
CA GLN A 24 -44.73 -10.66 -0.41
C GLN A 24 -45.19 -12.00 0.20
N LEU A 25 -46.26 -11.94 1.01
CA LEU A 25 -46.96 -13.10 1.54
C LEU A 25 -47.71 -13.82 0.40
N LEU A 26 -47.44 -15.13 0.23
CA LEU A 26 -48.13 -16.01 -0.71
C LEU A 26 -49.63 -16.06 -0.40
N ARG A 27 -50.46 -15.50 -1.28
CA ARG A 27 -51.93 -15.66 -1.25
C ARG A 27 -52.33 -17.00 -1.88
N GLY A 28 -53.04 -17.80 -1.08
CA GLY A 28 -53.58 -19.10 -1.47
C GLY A 28 -54.61 -19.04 -2.59
N VAL A 29 -54.55 -20.04 -3.47
CA VAL A 29 -55.52 -20.28 -4.53
C VAL A 29 -56.68 -21.13 -3.97
N ARG A 30 -57.92 -20.64 -4.10
CA ARG A 30 -59.15 -21.41 -3.84
C ARG A 30 -59.63 -22.10 -5.13
N PRO A 31 -60.25 -23.30 -5.04
CA PRO A 31 -60.60 -24.11 -6.20
C PRO A 31 -61.99 -23.76 -6.77
N GLY A 32 -62.06 -23.55 -8.09
CA GLY A 32 -63.31 -23.47 -8.84
C GLY A 32 -63.66 -24.82 -9.48
N ARG A 33 -64.89 -25.28 -9.26
CA ARG A 33 -65.47 -26.53 -9.77
C ARG A 33 -65.72 -26.42 -11.29
N GLY A 34 -65.28 -27.41 -12.06
CA GLY A 34 -65.60 -27.58 -13.48
C GLY A 34 -65.31 -29.03 -13.90
N ILE A 35 -66.29 -29.66 -14.55
CA ILE A 35 -66.51 -31.10 -14.65
C ILE A 35 -65.76 -31.75 -15.83
N VAL A 36 -65.11 -32.89 -15.50
CA VAL A 36 -64.89 -34.15 -16.25
C VAL A 36 -65.00 -34.11 -17.77
N TRP A 37 -63.87 -34.26 -18.48
CA TRP A 37 -63.79 -34.95 -19.78
C TRP A 37 -62.39 -35.58 -19.94
N GLY A 38 -62.32 -36.87 -20.30
CA GLY A 38 -61.14 -37.46 -20.94
C GLY A 38 -60.28 -38.43 -20.13
N SER A 39 -60.86 -39.56 -19.70
CA SER A 39 -60.16 -40.75 -19.20
C SER A 39 -59.31 -41.42 -20.29
N ALA A 40 -58.16 -40.85 -20.65
CA ALA A 40 -57.13 -41.53 -21.47
C ALA A 40 -55.75 -40.84 -21.41
N ALA A 41 -55.69 -39.53 -21.17
CA ALA A 41 -54.44 -38.77 -21.21
C ALA A 41 -53.58 -38.87 -19.92
N ALA A 42 -54.18 -39.28 -18.79
CA ALA A 42 -53.48 -39.33 -17.50
C ALA A 42 -52.44 -40.46 -17.38
N LEU A 43 -52.65 -41.58 -18.09
CA LEU A 43 -51.75 -42.74 -18.02
C LEU A 43 -50.47 -42.55 -18.84
N LEU A 44 -50.52 -41.74 -19.91
CA LEU A 44 -49.34 -41.42 -20.73
C LEU A 44 -48.42 -40.39 -20.07
N ALA A 45 -48.95 -39.44 -19.30
CA ALA A 45 -48.14 -38.46 -18.57
C ALA A 45 -47.34 -39.09 -17.41
N ALA A 46 -47.88 -40.12 -16.74
CA ALA A 46 -47.19 -40.80 -15.65
C ALA A 46 -46.00 -41.66 -16.14
N ALA A 47 -46.09 -42.26 -17.33
CA ALA A 47 -45.03 -43.10 -17.89
C ALA A 47 -43.81 -42.28 -18.35
N VAL A 48 -44.02 -41.08 -18.91
CA VAL A 48 -42.91 -40.21 -19.36
C VAL A 48 -42.14 -39.60 -18.17
N ALA A 49 -42.82 -39.27 -17.07
CA ALA A 49 -42.16 -38.74 -15.87
C ALA A 49 -41.20 -39.75 -15.21
N LEU A 50 -41.53 -41.06 -15.25
CA LEU A 50 -40.69 -42.12 -14.69
C LEU A 50 -39.42 -42.37 -15.53
N VAL A 51 -39.50 -42.24 -16.86
CA VAL A 51 -38.33 -42.41 -17.74
C VAL A 51 -37.36 -41.22 -17.60
N ILE A 52 -37.86 -40.00 -17.42
CA ILE A 52 -37.00 -38.81 -17.19
C ILE A 52 -36.36 -38.86 -15.79
N ALA A 53 -37.07 -39.37 -14.77
CA ALA A 53 -36.51 -39.54 -13.42
C ALA A 53 -35.43 -40.64 -13.34
N ALA A 54 -35.55 -41.71 -14.14
CA ALA A 54 -34.57 -42.81 -14.15
C ALA A 54 -33.24 -42.44 -14.81
N MET A 55 -33.24 -41.54 -15.80
CA MET A 55 -32.00 -41.10 -16.48
C MET A 55 -31.15 -40.14 -15.64
N GLY A 56 -31.74 -39.48 -14.63
CA GLY A 56 -31.00 -38.60 -13.72
C GLY A 56 -30.04 -39.32 -12.76
N TRP A 57 -30.19 -40.65 -12.60
CA TRP A 57 -29.39 -41.45 -11.66
C TRP A 57 -28.19 -42.17 -12.31
N VAL A 58 -28.10 -42.17 -13.64
CA VAL A 58 -27.02 -42.87 -14.37
C VAL A 58 -25.96 -41.89 -14.92
N ALA A 59 -26.16 -40.58 -14.75
CA ALA A 59 -25.10 -39.62 -15.02
C ALA A 59 -23.97 -39.87 -13.99
N PRO A 60 -22.75 -40.22 -14.41
CA PRO A 60 -21.61 -40.15 -13.53
C PRO A 60 -21.58 -38.71 -13.03
N SER A 61 -21.75 -38.51 -11.73
CA SER A 61 -21.45 -37.23 -11.10
C SER A 61 -19.96 -37.02 -11.32
N GLY A 62 -19.62 -36.37 -12.45
CA GLY A 62 -18.29 -35.82 -12.67
C GLY A 62 -18.05 -34.92 -11.48
N GLY A 63 -17.28 -35.44 -10.51
CA GLY A 63 -17.01 -34.73 -9.28
C GLY A 63 -16.58 -33.32 -9.66
N ALA A 64 -17.23 -32.31 -9.07
CA ALA A 64 -16.83 -30.94 -9.28
C ALA A 64 -15.33 -30.86 -9.05
N VAL A 65 -14.56 -30.71 -10.13
CA VAL A 65 -13.12 -30.56 -10.03
C VAL A 65 -12.93 -29.15 -9.47
N SER A 66 -12.78 -29.05 -8.16
CA SER A 66 -12.31 -27.82 -7.53
C SER A 66 -10.89 -27.57 -8.02
N THR A 67 -10.76 -26.82 -9.11
CA THR A 67 -9.49 -26.26 -9.54
C THR A 67 -9.11 -25.22 -8.51
N VAL A 68 -8.23 -25.58 -7.58
CA VAL A 68 -7.57 -24.61 -6.71
C VAL A 68 -6.73 -23.72 -7.62
N VAL A 69 -7.20 -22.50 -7.86
CA VAL A 69 -6.36 -21.46 -8.46
C VAL A 69 -5.33 -21.11 -7.40
N VAL A 70 -4.13 -21.67 -7.50
CA VAL A 70 -3.00 -21.24 -6.68
C VAL A 70 -2.64 -19.84 -7.18
N PRO A 71 -2.72 -18.79 -6.34
CA PRO A 71 -2.26 -17.47 -6.74
C PRO A 71 -0.77 -17.60 -7.12
N TRP A 72 -0.44 -17.21 -8.36
CA TRP A 72 0.96 -17.17 -8.76
C TRP A 72 1.72 -16.26 -7.80
N SER A 73 2.84 -16.74 -7.29
CA SER A 73 3.80 -15.96 -6.51
C SER A 73 5.12 -15.93 -7.27
N PRO A 74 5.76 -14.75 -7.41
CA PRO A 74 7.11 -14.70 -7.98
C PRO A 74 8.08 -15.53 -7.11
N PRO A 75 9.11 -16.12 -7.71
CA PRO A 75 10.14 -16.83 -6.96
C PRO A 75 10.83 -15.87 -5.98
N SER A 76 11.25 -16.40 -4.83
CA SER A 76 12.09 -15.66 -3.90
C SER A 76 13.38 -15.20 -4.58
N PRO A 77 13.90 -14.00 -4.24
CA PRO A 77 15.14 -13.52 -4.83
C PRO A 77 16.30 -14.45 -4.47
N SER A 78 17.18 -14.65 -5.42
CA SER A 78 18.45 -15.34 -5.24
C SER A 78 19.38 -14.56 -4.30
N ALA A 79 20.34 -15.25 -3.70
CA ALA A 79 21.37 -14.62 -2.88
C ALA A 79 22.17 -13.55 -3.66
N ALA A 80 22.37 -13.77 -4.97
CA ALA A 80 23.06 -12.82 -5.84
C ALA A 80 22.25 -11.53 -6.05
N GLU A 81 20.92 -11.64 -6.22
CA GLU A 81 20.03 -10.47 -6.34
C GLU A 81 20.01 -9.67 -5.04
N VAL A 82 19.95 -10.34 -3.89
CA VAL A 82 20.02 -9.66 -2.58
C VAL A 82 21.37 -8.98 -2.37
N ALA A 83 22.48 -9.62 -2.75
CA ALA A 83 23.82 -9.02 -2.66
C ALA A 83 23.99 -7.80 -3.59
N ALA A 84 23.43 -7.85 -4.80
CA ALA A 84 23.42 -6.73 -5.72
C ALA A 84 22.57 -5.57 -5.17
N ALA A 85 21.39 -5.88 -4.63
CA ALA A 85 20.51 -4.90 -3.99
C ALA A 85 21.16 -4.25 -2.76
N ARG A 86 21.87 -5.02 -1.93
CA ARG A 86 22.68 -4.51 -0.80
C ARG A 86 23.74 -3.52 -1.29
N THR A 87 24.55 -3.92 -2.27
CA THR A 87 25.63 -3.08 -2.82
C THR A 87 25.08 -1.75 -3.35
N GLN A 88 23.99 -1.81 -4.12
CA GLN A 88 23.36 -0.62 -4.67
C GLN A 88 22.75 0.25 -3.57
N ALA A 89 22.06 -0.32 -2.58
CA ALA A 89 21.48 0.43 -1.47
C ALA A 89 22.56 1.16 -0.66
N CYS A 90 23.67 0.48 -0.33
CA CYS A 90 24.78 1.08 0.40
C CYS A 90 25.47 2.20 -0.37
N LYS A 91 25.57 2.08 -1.70
CA LYS A 91 26.07 3.15 -2.56
C LYS A 91 25.15 4.38 -2.52
N LEU A 92 23.83 4.16 -2.65
CA LEU A 92 22.85 5.25 -2.59
C LEU A 92 22.88 5.94 -1.24
N TRP A 93 22.88 5.17 -0.16
CA TRP A 93 23.01 5.65 1.20
C TRP A 93 24.26 6.52 1.39
N GLY A 94 25.43 6.04 0.99
CA GLY A 94 26.67 6.81 1.16
C GLY A 94 26.67 8.16 0.42
N ILE A 95 25.98 8.26 -0.72
CA ILE A 95 25.83 9.52 -1.45
C ILE A 95 24.93 10.49 -0.67
N THR A 96 23.80 10.01 -0.17
CA THR A 96 22.80 10.88 0.47
C THR A 96 23.19 11.27 1.90
N ALA A 97 23.71 10.32 2.70
CA ALA A 97 24.21 10.59 4.03
C ALA A 97 25.32 11.66 4.01
N SER A 98 26.28 11.56 3.07
CA SER A 98 27.32 12.59 2.91
C SER A 98 26.76 13.97 2.57
N ALA A 99 25.71 14.05 1.74
CA ALA A 99 25.08 15.34 1.41
C ALA A 99 24.37 15.95 2.62
N MET A 100 23.75 15.10 3.46
CA MET A 100 23.08 15.54 4.68
C MET A 100 24.07 15.92 5.78
N ASP A 101 25.20 15.23 5.90
CA ASP A 101 26.32 15.60 6.76
C ASP A 101 26.86 16.99 6.41
N ASP A 102 27.09 17.27 5.12
CA ASP A 102 27.55 18.59 4.67
C ASP A 102 26.54 19.69 5.03
N ALA A 103 25.24 19.44 4.85
CA ALA A 103 24.19 20.39 5.18
C ALA A 103 24.06 20.62 6.70
N SER A 104 24.11 19.56 7.50
CA SER A 104 24.04 19.62 8.96
C SER A 104 25.26 20.32 9.55
N ASN A 105 26.44 20.05 8.98
CA ASN A 105 27.67 20.74 9.36
C ASN A 105 27.59 22.23 9.03
N LEU A 106 27.00 22.63 7.91
CA LEU A 106 26.80 24.05 7.61
C LEU A 106 25.98 24.74 8.71
N VAL A 107 24.89 24.12 9.17
CA VAL A 107 24.08 24.65 10.29
C VAL A 107 24.91 24.72 11.57
N ALA A 108 25.63 23.65 11.92
CA ALA A 108 26.43 23.57 13.14
C ALA A 108 27.55 24.62 13.22
N HIS A 109 28.14 24.97 12.07
CA HIS A 109 29.25 25.94 12.00
C HIS A 109 28.79 27.38 11.73
N THR A 110 27.51 27.61 11.43
CA THR A 110 26.99 28.96 11.18
C THR A 110 26.85 29.73 12.50
N PRO A 111 27.51 30.89 12.66
CA PRO A 111 27.39 31.67 13.89
C PRO A 111 26.04 32.40 13.96
N GLY A 112 25.60 32.71 15.17
CA GLY A 112 24.41 33.51 15.43
C GLY A 112 23.25 32.71 16.00
N ASP A 113 22.14 33.41 16.27
CA ASP A 113 20.91 32.77 16.71
C ASP A 113 20.07 32.33 15.52
N TRP A 114 18.92 31.72 15.82
CA TRP A 114 17.98 31.23 14.82
C TRP A 114 17.43 32.30 13.88
N ASN A 115 17.58 33.59 14.19
CA ASN A 115 17.08 34.69 13.36
C ASN A 115 18.16 35.31 12.48
N ALA A 116 19.43 34.92 12.65
CA ALA A 116 20.50 35.38 11.78
C ALA A 116 20.21 34.95 10.33
N PRO A 117 20.38 35.84 9.33
CA PRO A 117 20.14 35.52 7.92
C PRO A 117 20.88 34.27 7.45
N ASP A 118 22.17 34.18 7.79
CA ASP A 118 23.03 33.05 7.42
C ASP A 118 22.54 31.74 8.06
N MET A 119 22.06 31.79 9.32
CA MET A 119 21.48 30.63 10.00
C MET A 119 20.18 30.19 9.33
N GLN A 120 19.33 31.14 8.93
CA GLN A 120 18.10 30.84 8.20
C GLN A 120 18.39 30.22 6.82
N GLU A 121 19.44 30.68 6.14
CA GLU A 121 19.89 30.09 4.87
C GLU A 121 20.41 28.66 5.07
N ALA A 122 21.24 28.42 6.09
CA ALA A 122 21.75 27.10 6.42
C ALA A 122 20.62 26.11 6.76
N LEU A 123 19.66 26.51 7.62
CA LEU A 123 18.48 25.69 7.96
C LEU A 123 17.60 25.43 6.73
N ALA A 124 17.42 26.42 5.85
CA ALA A 124 16.67 26.23 4.62
C ALA A 124 17.40 25.27 3.65
N ASN A 125 18.73 25.26 3.64
CA ASN A 125 19.51 24.28 2.89
C ASN A 125 19.35 22.87 3.47
N GLU A 126 19.48 22.71 4.79
CA GLU A 126 19.28 21.45 5.53
C GLU A 126 17.90 20.83 5.21
N ALA A 127 16.83 21.63 5.34
CA ALA A 127 15.47 21.20 5.01
C ALA A 127 15.30 20.73 3.55
N ARG A 128 15.95 21.41 2.59
CA ARG A 128 15.92 21.02 1.17
C ARG A 128 16.63 19.70 0.94
N VAL A 129 17.79 19.50 1.56
CA VAL A 129 18.55 18.25 1.44
C VAL A 129 17.75 17.09 1.97
N ILE A 130 17.14 17.20 3.16
CA ILE A 130 16.28 16.15 3.75
C ILE A 130 15.10 15.80 2.82
N ALA A 131 14.44 16.82 2.26
CA ALA A 131 13.32 16.60 1.35
C ALA A 131 13.75 15.85 0.06
N VAL A 132 14.89 16.26 -0.52
CA VAL A 132 15.44 15.64 -1.74
C VAL A 132 15.93 14.23 -1.46
N GLU A 133 16.69 14.02 -0.39
CA GLU A 133 17.17 12.72 0.05
C GLU A 133 16.00 11.76 0.28
N GLY A 134 15.00 12.18 1.06
CA GLY A 134 13.83 11.34 1.35
C GLY A 134 13.03 10.98 0.09
N ALA A 135 12.90 11.90 -0.87
CA ALA A 135 12.27 11.59 -2.16
C ALA A 135 13.13 10.62 -3.00
N TYR A 136 14.45 10.83 -3.02
CA TYR A 136 15.38 10.02 -3.79
C TYR A 136 15.48 8.59 -3.26
N LEU A 137 15.73 8.39 -1.96
CA LEU A 137 15.89 7.07 -1.37
C LEU A 137 14.60 6.24 -1.47
N ARG A 138 13.43 6.83 -1.23
CA ARG A 138 12.14 6.14 -1.41
C ARG A 138 11.92 5.62 -2.83
N ARG A 139 12.47 6.32 -3.83
CA ARG A 139 12.35 5.93 -5.24
C ARG A 139 13.46 4.99 -5.69
N ALA A 140 14.68 5.19 -5.22
CA ALA A 140 15.89 4.57 -5.77
C ALA A 140 16.29 3.28 -5.04
N LEU A 141 15.77 3.01 -3.84
CA LEU A 141 16.08 1.79 -3.11
C LEU A 141 15.62 0.54 -3.86
N PRO A 142 16.52 -0.42 -4.16
CA PRO A 142 16.15 -1.68 -4.81
C PRO A 142 15.13 -2.48 -4.00
N ASP A 143 14.20 -3.20 -4.66
CA ASP A 143 13.16 -3.98 -3.97
C ASP A 143 13.74 -4.97 -2.93
N HIS A 144 14.82 -5.67 -3.30
CA HIS A 144 15.47 -6.69 -2.47
C HIS A 144 16.54 -6.15 -1.51
N THR A 145 16.52 -4.85 -1.19
CA THR A 145 17.38 -4.29 -0.15
C THR A 145 17.17 -5.05 1.17
N PRO A 146 18.25 -5.52 1.83
CA PRO A 146 18.14 -6.20 3.13
C PRO A 146 17.37 -5.37 4.16
N ALA A 147 16.53 -6.05 4.94
CA ALA A 147 15.63 -5.40 5.89
C ALA A 147 16.34 -4.43 6.84
N ALA A 148 17.51 -4.82 7.38
CA ALA A 148 18.29 -3.97 8.29
C ALA A 148 18.72 -2.63 7.66
N ILE A 149 19.05 -2.62 6.36
CA ILE A 149 19.40 -1.39 5.63
C ILE A 149 18.13 -0.58 5.38
N ARG A 150 17.06 -1.21 4.87
CA ARG A 150 15.81 -0.53 4.56
C ARG A 150 15.21 0.14 5.80
N SER A 151 15.06 -0.60 6.90
CA SER A 151 14.50 -0.06 8.13
C SER A 151 15.40 1.01 8.75
N GLY A 152 16.73 0.85 8.66
CA GLY A 152 17.66 1.88 9.15
C GLY A 152 17.53 3.19 8.38
N ILE A 153 17.38 3.12 7.05
CA ILE A 153 17.13 4.31 6.22
C ILE A 153 15.76 4.93 6.53
N GLU A 154 14.72 4.12 6.73
CA GLU A 154 13.39 4.60 7.10
C GLU A 154 13.40 5.31 8.47
N ASP A 155 14.08 4.74 9.47
CA ASP A 155 14.26 5.33 10.79
C ASP A 155 15.04 6.66 10.72
N TYR A 156 16.10 6.69 9.91
CA TYR A 156 16.90 7.89 9.66
C TYR A 156 16.04 9.00 9.07
N LEU A 157 15.32 8.72 7.97
CA LEU A 157 14.46 9.70 7.31
C LEU A 157 13.37 10.22 8.25
N ALA A 158 12.75 9.34 9.04
CA ALA A 158 11.76 9.74 10.04
C ALA A 158 12.36 10.72 11.07
N ALA A 159 13.55 10.41 11.60
CA ALA A 159 14.25 11.29 12.53
C ALA A 159 14.63 12.63 11.89
N SER A 160 15.09 12.64 10.63
CA SER A 160 15.40 13.88 9.89
C SER A 160 14.16 14.75 9.67
N PHE A 161 12.99 14.17 9.38
CA PHE A 161 11.74 14.94 9.31
C PHE A 161 11.30 15.48 10.67
N ASP A 162 11.49 14.72 11.75
CA ASP A 162 11.23 15.20 13.11
C ASP A 162 12.17 16.36 13.49
N MET A 163 13.42 16.32 13.01
CA MET A 163 14.38 17.40 13.17
C MET A 163 13.86 18.69 12.52
N GLU A 164 13.39 18.63 11.27
CA GLU A 164 12.83 19.80 10.58
C GLU A 164 11.53 20.31 11.19
N ASN A 165 10.69 19.41 11.68
CA ASN A 165 9.50 19.79 12.43
C ASN A 165 9.90 20.55 13.72
N ALA A 166 10.87 20.03 14.47
CA ALA A 166 11.40 20.70 15.65
C ALA A 166 12.06 22.05 15.30
N THR A 167 12.79 22.13 14.18
CA THR A 167 13.36 23.37 13.64
C THR A 167 12.26 24.40 13.37
N THR A 168 11.22 24.01 12.63
CA THR A 168 10.07 24.88 12.31
C THR A 168 9.40 25.45 13.56
N HIS A 169 9.31 24.64 14.62
CA HIS A 169 8.73 25.02 15.90
C HIS A 169 9.72 25.62 16.91
N ARG A 170 10.99 25.82 16.53
CA ARG A 170 12.07 26.35 17.39
C ARG A 170 12.27 25.55 18.68
N GLN A 171 12.12 24.25 18.60
CA GLN A 171 12.28 23.33 19.73
C GLN A 171 13.68 22.74 19.75
N GLY A 172 14.66 23.50 20.26
CA GLY A 172 16.08 23.10 20.25
C GLY A 172 16.36 21.73 20.89
N THR A 173 15.75 21.43 22.04
CA THR A 173 15.90 20.11 22.70
C THR A 173 15.33 18.98 21.86
N SER A 174 14.15 19.17 21.26
CA SER A 174 13.52 18.18 20.36
C SER A 174 14.35 17.98 19.09
N ARG A 175 14.94 19.07 18.55
CA ARG A 175 15.84 19.01 17.39
C ARG A 175 17.06 18.16 17.69
N ASN A 176 17.71 18.38 18.83
CA ASN A 176 18.88 17.59 19.25
C ASN A 176 18.52 16.11 19.46
N ALA A 177 17.38 15.82 20.10
CA ALA A 177 16.93 14.44 20.26
C ALA A 177 16.60 13.75 18.92
N ALA A 178 16.14 14.50 17.92
CA ALA A 178 15.95 13.99 16.57
C ALA A 178 17.29 13.72 15.87
N ILE A 179 18.27 14.61 16.00
CA ILE A 179 19.65 14.40 15.50
C ILE A 179 20.26 13.13 16.10
N ASP A 180 20.16 12.93 17.41
CA ASP A 180 20.70 11.74 18.07
C ASP A 180 20.08 10.44 17.51
N ARG A 181 18.77 10.46 17.22
CA ARG A 181 18.09 9.32 16.58
C ARG A 181 18.53 9.13 15.13
N ALA A 182 18.70 10.21 14.36
CA ALA A 182 19.20 10.14 12.99
C ALA A 182 20.59 9.51 12.97
N ASN A 183 21.52 9.99 13.81
CA ASN A 183 22.87 9.44 13.94
C ASN A 183 22.86 7.96 14.33
N ALA A 184 22.01 7.56 15.29
CA ALA A 184 21.88 6.17 15.69
C ALA A 184 21.27 5.27 14.58
N ALA A 185 20.41 5.81 13.72
CA ALA A 185 19.89 5.10 12.56
C ALA A 185 20.95 4.97 11.47
N GLU A 186 21.68 6.05 11.19
CA GLU A 186 22.84 6.05 10.30
C GLU A 186 23.87 5.00 10.71
N ASP A 187 24.26 4.94 11.98
CA ASP A 187 25.23 3.97 12.48
C ASP A 187 24.80 2.53 12.19
N ARG A 188 23.51 2.23 12.30
CA ARG A 188 22.93 0.92 11.97
C ARG A 188 23.02 0.63 10.48
N VAL A 189 22.71 1.60 9.62
CA VAL A 189 22.84 1.44 8.16
C VAL A 189 24.30 1.23 7.77
N ASN A 190 25.20 2.06 8.32
CA ASN A 190 26.64 1.98 8.11
C ASN A 190 27.20 0.61 8.55
N ALA A 191 26.73 0.09 9.69
CA ALA A 191 27.09 -1.25 10.14
C ALA A 191 26.59 -2.35 9.22
N ALA A 192 25.36 -2.25 8.70
CA ALA A 192 24.79 -3.21 7.76
C ALA A 192 25.42 -3.15 6.36
N CYS A 193 26.07 -2.03 6.03
CA CYS A 193 26.77 -1.84 4.77
C CYS A 193 28.22 -2.35 4.76
N ARG A 194 28.85 -2.54 5.92
CA ARG A 194 30.18 -3.17 6.07
C ARG A 194 30.12 -4.69 5.94
#